data_AF-A0A3E4GP67-F1
#
_entry.id   AF-A0A3E4GP67-F1
#
_cell.length_a   1.000
_cell.length_b   1.000
_cell.length_c   1.000
_cell.angle_alpha   90.00
_cell.angle_beta   90.00
_cell.angle_gamma   90.00
#
_symmetry.space_group_name_H-M   'P 1'
#
loop_
_entity.id
_entity.type
_entity.pdbx_description
1 polymer ?
#
loop_
_entity_poly.entity_id
_entity_poly.type
_entity_poly.pdbx_seq_one_letter_code
_entity_poly.pdbx_strand_id
1 'polypeptide(L)'
;TSKEQAESFLRTSIAKAIATGTIEEGQKFGYISTFEFKLSKNLETHIFENADVDWLHCIAAHRKKKMFIEVEREMARYDIIAGKIADDATNATLTAYLAGAFGTAGDKEADDFCIRQLLPNKLKDQYCFKTESAIECLKFVKGEKIWLK
;
A
#
# COMPACT_ATOMS: atom_id res chain seq x y z
N THR A 1 0.43 -11.94 1.06
CA THR A 1 1.25 -11.17 2.02
C THR A 1 1.79 -12.12 3.07
N SER A 2 3.05 -11.99 3.49
CA SER A 2 3.64 -12.86 4.52
C SER A 2 3.33 -12.36 5.94
N LYS A 3 3.46 -13.24 6.95
CA LYS A 3 3.25 -12.87 8.35
C LYS A 3 4.29 -11.85 8.81
N GLU A 4 5.54 -12.03 8.40
CA GLU A 4 6.67 -11.16 8.73
C GLU A 4 6.44 -9.73 8.23
N GLN A 5 5.89 -9.60 7.01
CA GLN A 5 5.51 -8.30 6.45
C GLN A 5 4.36 -7.67 7.25
N ALA A 6 3.35 -8.44 7.67
CA ALA A 6 2.28 -7.90 8.51
C ALA A 6 2.81 -7.44 9.88
N GLU A 7 3.75 -8.18 10.47
CA GLU A 7 4.41 -7.82 11.73
C GLU A 7 5.22 -6.52 11.62
N SER A 8 5.89 -6.27 10.48
CA SER A 8 6.66 -5.03 10.30
C SER A 8 5.77 -3.77 10.34
N PHE A 9 4.48 -3.88 10.01
CA PHE A 9 3.53 -2.78 10.08
C PHE A 9 2.98 -2.51 11.48
N LEU A 10 3.15 -3.41 12.46
CA LEU A 10 2.55 -3.27 13.79
C LEU A 10 3.01 -2.00 14.49
N ARG A 11 4.32 -1.72 14.45
CA ARG A 11 4.89 -0.55 15.13
C ARG A 11 4.27 0.75 14.62
N THR A 12 4.21 0.92 13.30
CA THR A 12 3.63 2.10 12.66
C THR A 12 2.12 2.18 12.89
N SER A 13 1.42 1.05 12.85
CA SER A 13 -0.04 1.01 13.07
C SER A 13 -0.40 1.40 14.51
N ILE A 14 0.35 0.91 15.50
CA ILE A 14 0.19 1.28 16.90
C ILE A 14 0.50 2.78 17.09
N ALA A 15 1.61 3.28 16.54
CA ALA A 15 1.95 4.69 16.65
C ALA A 15 0.86 5.61 16.06
N LYS A 16 0.29 5.24 14.90
CA LYS A 16 -0.83 5.96 14.28
C LYS A 16 -2.08 5.89 15.17
N ALA A 17 -2.43 4.73 15.69
CA ALA A 17 -3.60 4.56 16.54
C ALA A 17 -3.50 5.33 17.87
N ILE A 18 -2.30 5.43 18.46
CA ILE A 18 -2.03 6.31 19.61
C ILE A 18 -2.22 7.76 19.20
N ALA A 19 -1.62 8.19 18.09
CA ALA A 19 -1.71 9.57 17.61
C ALA A 19 -3.16 10.00 17.27
N THR A 20 -4.03 9.06 16.87
CA THR A 20 -5.46 9.31 16.62
C THR A 20 -6.34 9.12 17.87
N GLY A 21 -5.77 8.75 19.02
CA GLY A 21 -6.50 8.51 20.26
C GLY A 21 -7.39 7.26 20.24
N THR A 22 -7.15 6.32 19.32
CA THR A 22 -7.92 5.07 19.20
C THR A 22 -7.49 4.03 20.23
N ILE A 23 -6.26 4.13 20.75
CA ILE A 23 -5.71 3.27 21.81
C ILE A 23 -4.92 4.11 22.82
N GLU A 24 -4.73 3.57 24.02
CA GLU A 24 -3.99 4.22 25.11
C GLU A 24 -2.49 4.36 24.81
N GLU A 25 -1.90 5.45 25.33
CA GLU A 25 -0.45 5.61 25.37
C GLU A 25 0.19 4.45 26.17
N GLY A 26 1.15 3.75 25.56
CA GLY A 26 1.87 2.66 26.21
C GLY A 26 1.42 1.25 25.80
N GLN A 27 0.41 1.09 24.94
CA GLN A 27 0.11 -0.22 24.35
C GLN A 27 1.32 -0.75 23.54
N LYS A 28 1.86 -1.92 23.95
CA LYS A 28 3.01 -2.58 23.31
C LYS A 28 2.63 -3.83 22.51
N PHE A 29 1.40 -3.90 22.03
CA PHE A 29 0.93 -5.01 21.21
C PHE A 29 -0.04 -4.54 20.14
N GLY A 30 -0.18 -5.33 19.09
CA GLY A 30 -1.22 -5.18 18.09
C GLY A 30 -1.80 -6.53 17.70
N TYR A 31 -2.71 -6.53 16.74
CA TYR A 31 -3.34 -7.74 16.24
C TYR A 31 -3.02 -7.92 14.76
N ILE A 32 -2.69 -9.14 14.37
CA ILE A 32 -2.62 -9.56 12.97
C ILE A 32 -3.80 -10.46 12.69
N SER A 33 -4.65 -10.05 11.75
CA SER A 33 -5.77 -10.87 11.28
C SER A 33 -5.38 -11.58 9.99
N THR A 34 -5.66 -12.88 9.94
CA THR A 34 -5.47 -13.72 8.75
C THR A 34 -6.82 -13.93 8.08
N PHE A 35 -6.86 -13.73 6.77
CA PHE A 35 -8.03 -13.98 5.93
C PHE A 35 -7.65 -14.94 4.81
N GLU A 36 -8.61 -15.78 4.43
CA GLU A 36 -8.54 -16.63 3.25
C GLU A 36 -9.35 -15.94 2.13
N PHE A 37 -8.75 -15.74 0.97
CA PHE A 37 -9.46 -15.20 -0.19
C PHE A 37 -10.12 -16.34 -0.98
N LYS A 38 -11.44 -16.25 -1.16
CA LYS A 38 -12.22 -17.17 -2.00
C LYS A 38 -12.95 -16.38 -3.06
N LEU A 39 -12.53 -16.55 -4.31
CA LEU A 39 -13.23 -15.96 -5.43
C LEU A 39 -14.65 -16.55 -5.51
N SER A 40 -15.64 -15.71 -5.29
CA SER A 40 -17.07 -16.08 -5.30
C SER A 40 -17.90 -15.20 -6.24
N LYS A 41 -17.29 -14.15 -6.78
CA LYS A 41 -17.86 -13.18 -7.73
C LYS A 41 -16.86 -12.93 -8.84
N ASN A 42 -17.35 -12.41 -9.97
CA ASN A 42 -16.46 -11.83 -10.97
C ASN A 42 -15.96 -10.49 -10.44
N LEU A 43 -14.65 -10.41 -10.16
CA LEU A 43 -14.00 -9.21 -9.65
C LEU A 43 -13.01 -8.69 -10.68
N GLU A 44 -13.08 -7.40 -10.97
CA GLU A 44 -12.10 -6.74 -11.83
C GLU A 44 -10.81 -6.54 -11.05
N THR A 45 -9.71 -7.12 -11.54
CA THR A 45 -8.42 -7.11 -10.84
C THR A 45 -7.34 -6.50 -11.72
N HIS A 46 -6.57 -5.58 -11.17
CA HIS A 46 -5.38 -5.05 -11.80
C HIS A 46 -4.14 -5.45 -11.02
N ILE A 47 -3.12 -5.98 -11.69
CA ILE A 47 -1.87 -6.42 -11.08
C ILE A 47 -0.72 -5.67 -11.73
N PHE A 48 0.00 -4.89 -10.93
CA PHE A 48 1.29 -4.34 -11.31
C PHE A 48 2.35 -5.42 -11.11
N GLU A 49 2.80 -6.02 -12.21
CA GLU A 49 3.86 -7.04 -12.21
C GLU A 49 5.21 -6.47 -11.71
N ASN A 50 5.46 -5.19 -12.01
CA ASN A 50 6.68 -4.48 -11.65
C ASN A 50 6.38 -3.16 -10.93
N ALA A 51 7.33 -2.68 -10.13
CA ALA A 51 7.32 -1.31 -9.63
C ALA A 51 8.00 -0.38 -10.65
N ASP A 52 7.32 -0.18 -11.77
CA ASP A 52 7.70 0.69 -12.88
C ASP A 52 6.98 2.06 -12.82
N VAL A 53 6.97 2.80 -13.92
CA VAL A 53 6.38 4.15 -14.00
C VAL A 53 4.88 4.13 -13.77
N ASP A 54 4.17 3.15 -14.34
CA ASP A 54 2.72 3.03 -14.18
C ASP A 54 2.37 2.74 -12.71
N TRP A 55 3.13 1.86 -12.06
CA TRP A 55 3.02 1.63 -10.62
C TRP A 55 3.32 2.89 -9.81
N LEU A 56 4.40 3.62 -10.13
CA LEU A 56 4.76 4.87 -9.44
C LEU A 56 3.65 5.91 -9.54
N HIS A 57 3.10 6.11 -10.73
CA HIS A 57 2.00 7.05 -10.98
C HIS A 57 0.74 6.64 -10.22
N CYS A 58 0.43 5.34 -10.17
CA CYS A 58 -0.68 4.82 -9.36
C CYS A 58 -0.51 5.13 -7.86
N ILE A 59 0.68 4.92 -7.31
CA ILE A 59 0.99 5.27 -5.92
C ILE A 59 0.88 6.79 -5.70
N ALA A 60 1.42 7.58 -6.62
CA ALA A 60 1.39 9.04 -6.54
C ALA A 60 -0.04 9.59 -6.59
N ALA A 61 -0.87 9.06 -7.48
CA ALA A 61 -2.29 9.38 -7.61
C ALA A 61 -3.04 9.22 -6.28
N HIS A 62 -2.81 8.11 -5.58
CA HIS A 62 -3.49 7.81 -4.31
C HIS A 62 -2.89 8.52 -3.09
N ARG A 63 -1.68 9.06 -3.20
CA ARG A 63 -1.03 9.86 -2.14
C ARG A 63 -1.30 11.36 -2.27
N LYS A 64 -1.44 11.87 -3.49
CA LYS A 64 -1.70 13.29 -3.79
C LYS A 64 -2.81 13.41 -4.84
N LYS A 65 -4.04 13.60 -4.34
CA LYS A 65 -5.24 13.73 -5.17
C LYS A 65 -5.05 14.74 -6.29
N LYS A 66 -5.65 14.45 -7.45
CA LYS A 66 -5.66 15.28 -8.66
C LYS A 66 -4.31 15.41 -9.36
N MET A 67 -3.26 14.71 -8.92
CA MET A 67 -1.97 14.71 -9.61
C MET A 67 -2.02 13.89 -10.90
N PHE A 68 -2.58 12.68 -10.84
CA PHE A 68 -2.74 11.77 -11.98
C PHE A 68 -4.21 11.34 -12.11
N ILE A 69 -5.09 12.29 -12.49
CA ILE A 69 -6.55 12.09 -12.50
C ILE A 69 -6.97 10.92 -13.40
N GLU A 70 -6.29 10.73 -14.54
CA GLU A 70 -6.59 9.64 -15.46
C GLU A 70 -6.29 8.28 -14.84
N VAL A 71 -5.16 8.17 -14.12
CA VAL A 71 -4.80 6.97 -13.35
C VAL A 71 -5.80 6.74 -12.21
N GLU A 72 -6.21 7.77 -11.46
CA GLU A 72 -7.27 7.62 -10.44
C GLU A 72 -8.57 7.06 -11.04
N ARG A 73 -9.00 7.59 -12.18
CA ARG A 73 -10.22 7.16 -12.89
C ARG A 73 -10.10 5.75 -13.45
N GLU A 74 -8.93 5.41 -13.99
CA GLU A 74 -8.67 4.07 -14.46
C GLU A 74 -8.73 3.08 -13.29
N MET A 75 -7.96 3.34 -12.23
CA MET A 75 -7.87 2.47 -11.07
C MET A 75 -9.19 2.34 -10.31
N ALA A 76 -10.10 3.31 -10.43
CA ALA A 76 -11.44 3.25 -9.85
C ALA A 76 -12.27 2.06 -10.35
N ARG A 77 -12.02 1.54 -11.57
CA ARG A 77 -12.78 0.43 -12.17
C ARG A 77 -12.49 -0.94 -11.56
N TYR A 78 -11.34 -1.10 -10.89
CA TYR A 78 -10.89 -2.38 -10.36
C TYR A 78 -11.35 -2.58 -8.91
N ASP A 79 -11.83 -3.77 -8.61
CA ASP A 79 -12.20 -4.24 -7.27
C ASP A 79 -10.96 -4.53 -6.42
N ILE A 80 -9.92 -5.08 -7.06
CA ILE A 80 -8.65 -5.45 -6.42
C ILE A 80 -7.51 -4.83 -7.22
N ILE A 81 -6.57 -4.20 -6.51
CA ILE A 81 -5.30 -3.76 -7.08
C ILE A 81 -4.18 -4.48 -6.33
N ALA A 82 -3.28 -5.15 -7.05
CA ALA A 82 -2.14 -5.85 -6.49
C ALA A 82 -0.83 -5.36 -7.10
N GLY A 83 0.26 -5.52 -6.36
CA GLY A 83 1.61 -5.18 -6.82
C GLY A 83 2.56 -4.89 -5.66
N LYS A 84 3.71 -4.31 -5.98
CA LYS A 84 4.71 -3.94 -4.98
C LYS A 84 4.16 -2.91 -3.99
N ILE A 85 4.52 -3.05 -2.72
CA ILE A 85 4.09 -2.17 -1.64
C ILE A 85 5.01 -0.95 -1.52
N ALA A 86 4.38 0.22 -1.47
CA ALA A 86 5.02 1.46 -1.07
C ALA A 86 4.91 1.65 0.45
N ASP A 87 5.73 0.93 1.21
CA ASP A 87 5.72 0.93 2.68
C ASP A 87 6.46 2.13 3.29
N ASP A 88 6.68 2.09 4.61
CA ASP A 88 7.35 3.17 5.34
C ASP A 88 8.80 3.40 4.88
N ALA A 89 9.51 2.35 4.41
CA ALA A 89 10.86 2.48 3.91
C ALA A 89 10.89 3.29 2.60
N THR A 90 9.82 3.21 1.80
CA THR A 90 9.68 3.99 0.56
C THR A 90 9.16 5.42 0.78
N ASN A 91 8.61 5.71 1.97
CA ASN A 91 7.81 6.91 2.19
C ASN A 91 8.60 8.21 2.00
N ALA A 92 9.86 8.26 2.45
CA ALA A 92 10.71 9.44 2.29
C ALA A 92 10.96 9.75 0.81
N THR A 93 11.30 8.73 0.02
CA THR A 93 11.54 8.85 -1.43
C THR A 93 10.28 9.30 -2.17
N LEU A 94 9.12 8.69 -1.88
CA LEU A 94 7.85 9.08 -2.51
C LEU A 94 7.43 10.50 -2.11
N THR A 95 7.66 10.89 -0.86
CA THR A 95 7.37 12.26 -0.40
C THR A 95 8.23 13.29 -1.13
N ALA A 96 9.52 13.01 -1.30
CA ALA A 96 10.43 13.87 -2.04
C ALA A 96 10.03 14.01 -3.52
N TYR A 97 9.67 12.90 -4.17
CA TYR A 97 9.14 12.89 -5.53
C TYR A 97 7.86 13.74 -5.66
N LEU A 98 6.88 13.53 -4.77
CA LEU A 98 5.60 14.25 -4.76
C LEU A 98 5.75 15.76 -4.46
N ALA A 99 6.82 16.13 -3.76
CA ALA A 99 7.19 17.52 -3.46
C ALA A 99 7.98 18.19 -4.60
N GLY A 100 8.33 17.46 -5.65
CA GLY A 100 9.08 17.98 -6.79
C GLY A 100 10.60 18.02 -6.60
N ALA A 101 11.13 17.36 -5.56
CA ALA A 101 12.56 17.38 -5.27
C ALA A 101 13.41 16.64 -6.33
N PHE A 102 12.78 15.80 -7.16
CA PHE A 102 13.43 15.05 -8.24
C PHE A 102 13.15 15.65 -9.63
N GLY A 103 12.44 16.80 -9.70
CA GLY A 103 11.82 17.33 -10.92
C GLY A 103 10.29 17.26 -10.83
N THR A 104 9.58 17.60 -11.91
CA THR A 104 8.11 17.52 -11.93
C THR A 104 7.69 16.04 -11.95
N ALA A 105 6.82 15.63 -11.03
CA ALA A 105 6.26 14.28 -11.06
C ALA A 105 5.52 14.04 -12.40
N GLY A 106 5.85 12.93 -13.08
CA GLY A 106 5.36 12.63 -14.43
C GLY A 106 6.36 13.01 -15.54
N ASP A 107 7.39 13.79 -15.23
CA ASP A 107 8.51 14.00 -16.15
C ASP A 107 9.38 12.74 -16.17
N LYS A 108 9.83 12.33 -17.36
CA LYS A 108 10.62 11.12 -17.56
C LYS A 108 11.86 11.06 -16.65
N GLU A 109 12.62 12.16 -16.53
CA GLU A 109 13.82 12.16 -15.67
C GLU A 109 13.48 11.99 -14.18
N ALA A 110 12.39 12.61 -13.72
CA ALA A 110 11.96 12.55 -12.32
C ALA A 110 11.47 11.15 -11.96
N ASP A 111 10.70 10.53 -12.85
CA ASP A 111 10.17 9.18 -12.68
C ASP A 111 11.29 8.13 -12.67
N ASP A 112 12.19 8.19 -13.67
CA ASP A 112 13.34 7.30 -13.77
C ASP A 112 14.24 7.42 -12.53
N PHE A 113 14.43 8.64 -12.02
CA PHE A 113 15.19 8.87 -10.80
C PHE A 113 14.48 8.27 -9.58
N CYS A 114 13.18 8.54 -9.41
CA CYS A 114 12.39 8.04 -8.30
C CYS A 114 12.42 6.50 -8.22
N ILE A 115 12.15 5.82 -9.34
CA ILE A 115 12.17 4.35 -9.42
C ILE A 115 13.53 3.80 -9.01
N ARG A 116 14.64 4.38 -9.47
CA ARG A 116 15.98 3.94 -9.05
C ARG A 116 16.18 4.07 -7.54
N GLN A 117 15.69 5.14 -6.92
CA GLN A 117 15.78 5.35 -5.46
C GLN A 117 14.89 4.39 -4.66
N LEU A 118 13.77 3.94 -5.23
CA LEU A 118 12.85 3.02 -4.56
C LEU A 118 13.37 1.58 -4.47
N LEU A 119 14.38 1.22 -5.26
CA LEU A 119 14.92 -0.13 -5.35
C LEU A 119 13.81 -1.21 -5.48
N PRO A 120 12.99 -1.18 -6.54
CA PRO A 120 11.81 -2.03 -6.76
C PRO A 120 11.96 -3.50 -6.38
N ASN A 121 13.11 -4.09 -6.67
CA ASN A 121 13.42 -5.51 -6.40
C ASN A 121 13.43 -5.87 -4.91
N LYS A 122 13.48 -4.88 -4.01
CA LYS A 122 13.42 -5.08 -2.56
C LYS A 122 12.01 -4.98 -2.00
N LEU A 123 11.04 -4.53 -2.80
CA LEU A 123 9.66 -4.33 -2.37
C LEU A 123 8.91 -5.67 -2.32
N LYS A 124 8.03 -5.80 -1.33
CA LYS A 124 7.15 -6.96 -1.16
C LYS A 124 5.82 -6.72 -1.87
N ASP A 125 5.11 -7.78 -2.21
CA ASP A 125 3.79 -7.64 -2.84
C ASP A 125 2.69 -7.42 -1.80
N GLN A 126 1.64 -6.69 -2.20
CA GLN A 126 0.44 -6.44 -1.42
C GLN A 126 -0.80 -6.45 -2.33
N TYR A 127 -1.95 -6.70 -1.71
CA TYR A 127 -3.26 -6.61 -2.32
C TYR A 127 -4.06 -5.49 -1.62
N CYS A 128 -4.71 -4.66 -2.41
CA CYS A 128 -5.68 -3.66 -1.97
C CYS A 128 -7.08 -4.11 -2.44
N PHE A 129 -7.93 -4.48 -1.49
CA PHE A 129 -9.34 -4.79 -1.74
C PHE A 129 -10.13 -3.48 -1.60
N LYS A 130 -10.70 -2.98 -2.69
CA LYS A 130 -11.30 -1.64 -2.76
C LYS A 130 -12.81 -1.61 -2.60
N THR A 131 -13.49 -2.68 -2.96
CA THR A 131 -14.96 -2.73 -3.01
C THR A 131 -15.53 -3.74 -2.02
N GLU A 132 -16.78 -3.53 -1.61
CA GLU A 132 -17.49 -4.49 -0.75
C GLU A 132 -17.54 -5.89 -1.39
N SER A 133 -17.73 -5.98 -2.70
CA SER A 133 -17.66 -7.26 -3.43
C SER A 133 -16.32 -7.97 -3.27
N ALA A 134 -15.21 -7.23 -3.26
CA ALA A 134 -13.87 -7.78 -3.03
C ALA A 134 -13.67 -8.20 -1.57
N ILE A 135 -14.18 -7.39 -0.62
CA ILE A 135 -14.08 -7.66 0.82
C ILE A 135 -14.92 -8.88 1.21
N GLU A 136 -16.10 -9.06 0.65
CA GLU A 136 -16.97 -10.23 0.88
C GLU A 136 -16.31 -11.56 0.44
N CYS A 137 -15.31 -11.50 -0.44
CA CYS A 137 -14.51 -12.66 -0.82
C CYS A 137 -13.43 -13.03 0.22
N LEU A 138 -13.26 -12.23 1.28
CA LEU A 138 -12.33 -12.51 2.38
C LEU A 138 -13.05 -13.22 3.53
N LYS A 139 -12.62 -14.44 3.83
CA LYS A 139 -13.08 -15.20 4.99
C LYS A 139 -12.09 -15.04 6.13
N PHE A 140 -12.54 -14.51 7.27
CA PHE A 140 -11.71 -14.45 8.47
C PHE A 140 -11.31 -15.85 8.94
N VAL A 141 -10.03 -16.03 9.25
CA VAL A 141 -9.45 -17.28 9.73
C VAL A 141 -9.10 -17.18 11.21
N LYS A 142 -8.29 -16.18 11.58
CA LYS A 142 -7.84 -15.96 12.97
C LYS A 142 -7.30 -14.56 13.18
N GLY A 143 -7.27 -14.14 14.45
CA GLY A 143 -6.56 -12.96 14.92
C GLY A 143 -5.52 -13.36 15.95
N GLU A 144 -4.29 -12.87 15.80
CA GLU A 144 -3.18 -13.14 16.70
C GLU A 144 -2.74 -11.85 17.38
N LYS A 145 -2.65 -11.86 18.71
CA LYS A 145 -2.05 -10.76 19.48
C LYS A 145 -0.53 -10.89 19.41
N ILE A 146 0.12 -9.86 18.88
CA ILE A 146 1.58 -9.81 18.73
C ILE A 146 2.12 -8.69 19.61
N TRP A 147 3.06 -9.04 20.48
CA TRP A 147 3.78 -8.08 21.31
C TRP A 147 4.97 -7.53 20.55
N LEU A 148 5.17 -6.22 20.60
CA LEU A 148 6.38 -5.59 20.09
C LEU A 148 7.56 -6.02 20.98
N LYS A 149 8.65 -6.45 20.33
CA LYS A 149 9.92 -6.74 21.00
C LYS A 149 10.63 -5.45 21.40
#